data_AF-A0AAN8B973-F1
#
_entry.id   AF-A0AAN8B973-F1
#
_cell.length_a   1.000
_cell.length_b   1.000
_cell.length_c   1.000
_cell.angle_alpha   90.00
_cell.angle_beta   90.00
_cell.angle_gamma   90.00
#
_symmetry.space_group_name_H-M   'P 1'
#
loop_
_entity.id
_entity.type
_entity.pdbx_description
1 polymer ?
#
loop_
_entity_poly.entity_id
_entity_poly.type
_entity_poly.pdbx_seq_one_letter_code
_entity_poly.pdbx_strand_id
1 'polypeptide(L)'
;MSGFEVEDFCVDLAYWFKSSTKRKNMLHEFGVFCDTTYMEVLQHFSIRWLSLDLAVNRILRVYKALTSYFRSTDEMQARCLRLRALFEDPLTEVHLLFYQALLPTFCQFNLLFQRQHPCIYLLHGQVRAFIRKLMSKCLKPAAFRTTRLESVDLQDQENQLPDTQLGIGLTTKSTLIRLHEADESPSGDVTKLNKAARGFLLRQRQNSHVDDVLYFVQRYKHLLPFEDPREQDRIWDEFLEYQMLEETDIPDMVWKGALVSVGEEEQFHGMDMVWAHLTTQKSRVTGKEQFPSLSYAYLTLMRMQNQSSQ
;
A
#
# COMPACT_ATOMS: atom_id res chain seq x y z
N MET A 1 15.05 2.75 -13.65
CA MET A 1 14.42 2.07 -12.52
C MET A 1 15.42 1.02 -12.06
N SER A 2 15.92 1.08 -10.82
CA SER A 2 16.64 -0.07 -10.25
C SER A 2 15.65 -1.23 -10.31
N GLY A 3 15.99 -2.34 -10.96
CA GLY A 3 15.07 -3.45 -11.26
C GLY A 3 14.55 -4.25 -10.05
N PHE A 4 14.38 -3.59 -8.91
CA PHE A 4 13.82 -4.13 -7.68
C PHE A 4 12.35 -3.77 -7.60
N GLU A 5 11.49 -4.75 -7.86
CA GLU A 5 10.04 -4.65 -7.69
C GLU A 5 9.65 -5.28 -6.35
N VAL A 6 9.24 -4.46 -5.38
CA VAL A 6 9.01 -4.91 -3.99
C VAL A 6 7.88 -5.93 -3.88
N GLU A 7 6.86 -5.83 -4.73
CA GLU A 7 5.71 -6.74 -4.75
C GLU A 7 6.17 -8.13 -5.18
N ASP A 8 6.85 -8.22 -6.31
CA ASP A 8 7.43 -9.47 -6.83
C ASP A 8 8.40 -10.09 -5.83
N PHE A 9 9.25 -9.29 -5.19
CA PHE A 9 10.15 -9.77 -4.16
C PHE A 9 9.41 -10.40 -2.97
N CYS A 10 8.39 -9.72 -2.43
CA CYS A 10 7.59 -10.24 -1.31
C CYS A 10 6.87 -11.54 -1.71
N VAL A 11 6.32 -11.58 -2.93
CA VAL A 11 5.64 -12.76 -3.48
C VAL A 11 6.61 -13.93 -3.64
N ASP A 12 7.76 -13.74 -4.27
CA ASP A 12 8.75 -14.79 -4.50
C ASP A 12 9.29 -15.34 -3.18
N LEU A 13 9.57 -14.46 -2.21
CA LEU A 13 10.05 -14.85 -0.89
C LEU A 13 9.01 -15.67 -0.13
N ALA A 14 7.74 -15.28 -0.16
CA ALA A 14 6.67 -16.06 0.47
C ALA A 14 6.50 -17.44 -0.18
N TYR A 15 6.50 -17.50 -1.51
CA TYR A 15 6.39 -18.77 -2.23
C TYR A 15 7.58 -19.70 -1.99
N TRP A 16 8.76 -19.16 -1.67
CA TRP A 16 9.92 -19.98 -1.29
C TRP A 16 9.65 -20.83 -0.05
N PHE A 17 8.97 -20.27 0.96
CA PHE A 17 8.70 -20.92 2.24
C PHE A 17 7.32 -21.60 2.31
N LYS A 18 6.34 -21.18 1.48
CA LYS A 18 4.92 -21.57 1.56
C LYS A 18 4.68 -23.07 1.81
N SER A 19 5.33 -23.94 1.03
CA SER A 19 5.06 -25.39 1.05
C SER A 19 6.19 -26.22 1.65
N SER A 20 7.19 -25.61 2.31
CA SER A 20 8.37 -26.34 2.79
C SER A 20 8.60 -26.17 4.28
N THR A 21 8.11 -27.14 5.07
CA THR A 21 8.35 -27.22 6.52
C THR A 21 9.84 -27.24 6.84
N LYS A 22 10.65 -27.93 6.01
CA LYS A 22 12.11 -27.94 6.14
C LYS A 22 12.70 -26.54 6.08
N ARG A 23 12.32 -25.74 5.07
CA ARG A 23 12.84 -24.37 4.89
C ARG A 23 12.35 -23.45 6.00
N LYS A 24 11.10 -23.59 6.44
CA LYS A 24 10.55 -22.84 7.59
C LYS A 24 11.34 -23.13 8.88
N ASN A 25 11.64 -24.39 9.14
CA ASN A 25 12.42 -24.80 10.32
C ASN A 25 13.86 -24.28 10.25
N MET A 26 14.53 -24.37 9.10
CA MET A 26 15.86 -23.78 8.93
C MET A 26 15.86 -22.26 9.15
N LEU A 27 14.87 -21.54 8.61
CA LEU A 27 14.75 -20.11 8.85
C LEU A 27 14.55 -19.79 10.34
N HIS A 28 13.78 -20.62 11.06
CA HIS A 28 13.61 -20.49 12.50
C HIS A 28 14.94 -20.64 13.25
N GLU A 29 15.78 -21.62 12.89
CA GLU A 29 17.12 -21.80 13.47
C GLU A 29 18.00 -20.54 13.25
N PHE A 30 17.96 -19.96 12.06
CA PHE A 30 18.63 -18.67 11.80
C PHE A 30 18.01 -17.50 12.55
N GLY A 31 16.69 -17.53 12.80
CA GLY A 31 15.99 -16.55 13.63
C GLY A 31 16.54 -16.55 15.06
N VAL A 32 16.65 -17.73 15.67
CA VAL A 32 17.26 -17.92 17.00
C VAL A 32 18.72 -17.47 17.00
N PHE A 33 19.49 -17.85 15.98
CA PHE A 33 20.90 -17.45 15.85
C PHE A 33 21.09 -15.92 15.74
N CYS A 34 20.16 -15.23 15.07
CA CYS A 34 20.20 -13.79 14.86
C CYS A 34 19.48 -12.98 15.96
N ASP A 35 19.12 -13.59 17.10
CA ASP A 35 18.33 -12.99 18.18
C ASP A 35 17.04 -12.30 17.67
N THR A 36 16.38 -12.94 16.72
CA THR A 36 15.21 -12.40 16.04
C THR A 36 13.97 -13.23 16.38
N THR A 37 12.91 -12.58 16.87
CA THR A 37 11.63 -13.25 17.13
C THR A 37 11.08 -13.82 15.84
N TYR A 38 10.85 -15.14 15.81
CA TYR A 38 10.31 -15.82 14.64
C TYR A 38 8.98 -15.19 14.21
N MET A 39 8.86 -14.91 12.91
CA MET A 39 7.60 -14.62 12.25
C MET A 39 7.60 -15.27 10.88
N GLU A 40 6.44 -15.80 10.48
CA GLU A 40 6.26 -16.31 9.13
C GLU A 40 6.41 -15.19 8.09
N VAL A 41 7.16 -15.49 7.02
CA VAL A 41 7.23 -14.64 5.82
C VAL A 41 5.87 -14.68 5.13
N LEU A 42 5.30 -13.50 4.93
CA LEU A 42 3.96 -13.36 4.39
C LEU A 42 3.90 -13.25 2.89
N GLN A 43 2.89 -13.90 2.32
CA GLN A 43 2.51 -13.67 0.94
C GLN A 43 1.85 -12.30 0.80
N HIS A 44 2.37 -11.50 -0.13
CA HIS A 44 1.70 -10.30 -0.62
C HIS A 44 0.70 -10.65 -1.73
N PHE A 45 -0.41 -9.92 -1.80
CA PHE A 45 -1.36 -9.94 -2.91
C PHE A 45 -1.35 -8.58 -3.61
N SER A 46 -0.98 -8.55 -4.90
CA SER A 46 -0.53 -7.41 -5.73
C SER A 46 -1.50 -6.24 -5.91
N ILE A 47 -2.56 -6.15 -5.12
CA ILE A 47 -3.58 -5.10 -5.18
C ILE A 47 -3.87 -4.47 -3.80
N ARG A 48 -3.02 -4.72 -2.78
CA ARG A 48 -3.34 -4.30 -1.39
C ARG A 48 -2.14 -3.74 -0.64
N TRP A 49 -2.12 -2.41 -0.47
CA TRP A 49 -1.12 -1.70 0.34
C TRP A 49 -1.00 -2.22 1.77
N LEU A 50 -2.10 -2.64 2.41
CA LEU A 50 -2.10 -3.22 3.76
C LEU A 50 -1.36 -4.56 3.83
N SER A 51 -1.56 -5.42 2.83
CA SER A 51 -0.85 -6.70 2.74
C SER A 51 0.64 -6.47 2.48
N LEU A 52 0.98 -5.49 1.63
CA LEU A 52 2.37 -5.11 1.38
C LEU A 52 3.04 -4.55 2.63
N ASP A 53 2.35 -3.69 3.37
CA ASP A 53 2.83 -3.11 4.64
C ASP A 53 3.16 -4.21 5.65
N LEU A 54 2.24 -5.15 5.84
CA LEU A 54 2.47 -6.30 6.73
C LEU A 54 3.64 -7.16 6.24
N ALA A 55 3.71 -7.49 4.95
CA ALA A 55 4.78 -8.31 4.38
C ALA A 55 6.16 -7.64 4.54
N VAL A 56 6.29 -6.37 4.14
CA VAL A 56 7.54 -5.60 4.25
C VAL A 56 7.99 -5.50 5.70
N ASN A 57 7.08 -5.19 6.63
CA ASN A 57 7.41 -5.10 8.05
C ASN A 57 7.88 -6.45 8.63
N ARG A 58 7.24 -7.57 8.28
CA ARG A 58 7.68 -8.89 8.76
C ARG A 58 9.03 -9.28 8.16
N ILE A 59 9.24 -9.06 6.86
CA ILE A 59 10.53 -9.32 6.20
C ILE A 59 11.65 -8.52 6.87
N LEU A 60 11.44 -7.22 7.13
CA LEU A 60 12.43 -6.38 7.79
C LEU A 60 12.76 -6.87 9.21
N ARG A 61 11.77 -7.33 9.97
CA ARG A 61 12.01 -7.89 11.30
C ARG A 61 12.86 -9.15 11.24
N VAL A 62 12.63 -10.05 10.28
CA VAL A 62 13.42 -11.28 10.08
C VAL A 62 14.60 -11.13 9.12
N TYR A 63 14.96 -9.91 8.73
CA TYR A 63 15.88 -9.66 7.62
C TYR A 63 17.25 -10.30 7.82
N LYS A 64 17.85 -10.16 9.01
CA LYS A 64 19.16 -10.76 9.33
C LYS A 64 19.15 -12.29 9.24
N ALA A 65 18.06 -12.92 9.69
CA ALA A 65 17.88 -14.37 9.61
C ALA A 65 17.72 -14.82 8.15
N LEU A 66 16.94 -14.10 7.35
CA LEU A 66 16.79 -14.36 5.92
C LEU A 66 18.12 -14.22 5.17
N THR A 67 18.88 -13.14 5.41
CA THR A 67 20.21 -12.95 4.82
C THR A 67 21.14 -14.10 5.16
N SER A 68 21.17 -14.53 6.42
CA SER A 68 22.02 -15.66 6.85
C SER A 68 21.58 -16.97 6.20
N TYR A 69 20.27 -17.23 6.15
CA TYR A 69 19.68 -18.40 5.51
C TYR A 69 20.02 -18.49 4.00
N PHE A 70 19.86 -17.39 3.26
CA PHE A 70 20.13 -17.40 1.82
C PHE A 70 21.62 -17.44 1.49
N ARG A 71 22.49 -16.94 2.39
CA ARG A 71 23.95 -17.11 2.30
C ARG A 71 24.38 -18.55 2.55
N SER A 72 23.70 -19.27 3.44
CA SER A 72 24.08 -20.65 3.81
C SER A 72 23.48 -21.72 2.91
N THR A 73 22.35 -21.45 2.26
CA THR A 73 21.67 -22.44 1.42
C THR A 73 22.47 -22.73 0.15
N ASP A 74 22.61 -24.00 -0.20
CA ASP A 74 23.23 -24.49 -1.43
C ASP A 74 22.19 -24.85 -2.52
N GLU A 75 20.92 -24.52 -2.28
CA GLU A 75 19.86 -24.79 -3.26
C GLU A 75 20.09 -23.99 -4.56
N MET A 76 20.02 -24.69 -5.70
CA MET A 76 20.25 -24.13 -7.05
C MET A 76 18.97 -23.82 -7.82
N GLN A 77 17.81 -23.91 -7.16
CA GLN A 77 16.53 -23.54 -7.78
C GLN A 77 16.59 -22.06 -8.20
N ALA A 78 16.08 -21.75 -9.40
CA ALA A 78 16.16 -20.38 -9.95
C ALA A 78 15.62 -19.30 -9.00
N ARG A 79 14.54 -19.57 -8.26
CA ARG A 79 14.01 -18.67 -7.22
C ARG A 79 15.01 -18.45 -6.08
N CYS A 80 15.69 -19.50 -5.62
CA CYS A 80 16.72 -19.41 -4.60
C CYS A 80 17.86 -18.49 -5.05
N LEU A 81 18.36 -18.70 -6.27
CA LEU A 81 19.45 -17.90 -6.83
C LEU A 81 19.08 -16.42 -6.94
N ARG A 82 17.84 -16.11 -7.39
CA ARG A 82 17.33 -14.73 -7.41
C ARG A 82 17.24 -14.13 -6.02
N LEU A 83 16.64 -14.84 -5.07
CA LEU A 83 16.50 -14.36 -3.69
C LEU A 83 17.87 -14.17 -3.03
N ARG A 84 18.82 -15.08 -3.24
CA ARG A 84 20.19 -14.95 -2.75
C ARG A 84 20.87 -13.69 -3.28
N ALA A 85 20.81 -13.45 -4.58
CA ALA A 85 21.37 -12.24 -5.18
C ALA A 85 20.74 -10.96 -4.58
N LEU A 86 19.43 -10.98 -4.30
CA LEU A 86 18.75 -9.85 -3.66
C LEU A 86 19.19 -9.65 -2.21
N PHE A 87 19.38 -10.70 -1.41
CA PHE A 87 19.87 -10.57 -0.02
C PHE A 87 21.39 -10.29 0.07
N GLU A 88 22.13 -10.51 -1.01
CA GLU A 88 23.53 -10.09 -1.15
C GLU A 88 23.65 -8.61 -1.51
N ASP A 89 22.66 -8.04 -2.20
CA ASP A 89 22.60 -6.60 -2.52
C ASP A 89 22.25 -5.77 -1.27
N PRO A 90 23.16 -4.92 -0.76
CA PRO A 90 22.88 -4.08 0.41
C PRO A 90 21.74 -3.07 0.18
N LEU A 91 21.39 -2.76 -1.06
CA LEU A 91 20.28 -1.86 -1.38
C LEU A 91 18.91 -2.50 -1.20
N THR A 92 18.81 -3.83 -1.14
CA THR A 92 17.52 -4.50 -0.91
C THR A 92 16.93 -4.12 0.43
N GLU A 93 17.72 -4.07 1.50
CA GLU A 93 17.27 -3.61 2.82
C GLU A 93 16.80 -2.15 2.74
N VAL A 94 17.54 -1.30 2.02
CA VAL A 94 17.23 0.11 1.85
C VAL A 94 15.88 0.30 1.13
N HIS A 95 15.62 -0.47 0.07
CA HIS A 95 14.34 -0.44 -0.62
C HIS A 95 13.20 -0.82 0.31
N LEU A 96 13.35 -1.90 1.09
CA LEU A 96 12.33 -2.33 2.04
C LEU A 96 12.07 -1.27 3.13
N LEU A 97 13.12 -0.63 3.66
CA LEU A 97 13.01 0.47 4.62
C LEU A 97 12.31 1.70 4.01
N PHE A 98 12.57 2.01 2.74
CA PHE A 98 11.83 3.05 2.02
C PHE A 98 10.33 2.73 1.95
N TYR A 99 9.97 1.50 1.58
CA TYR A 99 8.57 1.08 1.56
C TYR A 99 7.95 1.08 2.96
N GLN A 100 8.64 0.61 3.99
CA GLN A 100 8.17 0.69 5.39
C GLN A 100 7.84 2.14 5.81
N ALA A 101 8.63 3.12 5.38
CA ALA A 101 8.38 4.54 5.69
C ALA A 101 7.25 5.17 4.82
N LEU A 102 6.97 4.57 3.67
CA LEU A 102 6.05 5.10 2.66
C LEU A 102 4.63 4.54 2.83
N LEU A 103 4.51 3.21 2.98
CA LEU A 103 3.27 2.44 3.03
C LEU A 103 2.25 2.94 4.07
N PRO A 104 2.64 3.41 5.28
CA PRO A 104 1.68 3.98 6.23
C PRO A 104 0.90 5.18 5.69
N THR A 105 1.46 5.93 4.73
CA THR A 105 0.76 7.06 4.08
C THR A 105 -0.45 6.57 3.29
N PHE A 106 -0.34 5.41 2.64
CA PHE A 106 -1.39 4.79 1.85
C PHE A 106 -2.35 3.97 2.73
N CYS A 107 -1.80 3.20 3.67
CA CYS A 107 -2.59 2.34 4.56
C CYS A 107 -3.53 3.15 5.46
N GLN A 108 -3.08 4.27 6.03
CA GLN A 108 -3.92 5.14 6.87
C GLN A 108 -5.14 5.69 6.10
N PHE A 109 -4.96 6.03 4.82
CA PHE A 109 -6.06 6.48 3.97
C PHE A 109 -6.99 5.30 3.64
N ASN A 110 -6.44 4.11 3.35
CA ASN A 110 -7.22 2.91 3.06
C ASN A 110 -8.12 2.49 4.25
N LEU A 111 -7.63 2.62 5.48
CA LEU A 111 -8.39 2.30 6.70
C LEU A 111 -9.68 3.12 6.84
N LEU A 112 -9.80 4.29 6.19
CA LEU A 112 -11.04 5.08 6.17
C LEU A 112 -12.21 4.27 5.61
N PHE A 113 -11.95 3.39 4.64
CA PHE A 113 -12.95 2.55 3.97
C PHE A 113 -13.23 1.24 4.70
N GLN A 114 -12.45 0.93 5.74
CA GLN A 114 -12.68 -0.20 6.63
C GLN A 114 -13.46 0.18 7.88
N ARG A 115 -13.80 1.47 8.04
CA ARG A 115 -14.60 1.93 9.17
C ARG A 115 -16.03 1.45 9.05
N GLN A 116 -16.56 0.97 10.18
CA GLN A 116 -17.97 0.60 10.31
C GLN A 116 -18.90 1.82 10.20
N HIS A 117 -18.41 3.03 10.46
CA HIS A 117 -19.24 4.25 10.42
C HIS A 117 -19.00 5.05 9.13
N PRO A 118 -20.05 5.67 8.55
CA PRO A 118 -19.95 6.42 7.30
C PRO A 118 -19.12 7.67 7.55
N CYS A 119 -17.94 7.72 6.92
CA CYS A 119 -16.99 8.81 7.08
C CYS A 119 -16.85 9.64 5.80
N ILE A 120 -17.89 9.66 4.95
CA ILE A 120 -17.89 10.43 3.68
C ILE A 120 -17.55 11.89 3.94
N TYR A 121 -17.98 12.45 5.08
CA TYR A 121 -17.64 13.81 5.48
C TYR A 121 -16.18 14.06 5.78
N LEU A 122 -15.44 13.02 6.15
CA LEU A 122 -14.00 13.08 6.32
C LEU A 122 -13.27 12.92 4.99
N LEU A 123 -13.89 12.31 3.97
CA LEU A 123 -13.23 11.90 2.74
C LEU A 123 -12.48 13.05 2.05
N HIS A 124 -13.14 14.19 1.86
CA HIS A 124 -12.51 15.36 1.23
C HIS A 124 -11.28 15.86 2.03
N GLY A 125 -11.42 15.98 3.35
CA GLY A 125 -10.32 16.40 4.23
C GLY A 125 -9.16 15.41 4.24
N GLN A 126 -9.48 14.11 4.29
CA GLN A 126 -8.51 13.01 4.32
C GLN A 126 -7.78 12.85 2.99
N VAL A 127 -8.44 13.00 1.84
CA VAL A 127 -7.81 12.99 0.51
C VAL A 127 -6.84 14.17 0.38
N ARG A 128 -7.26 15.38 0.76
CA ARG A 128 -6.37 16.55 0.72
C ARG A 128 -5.19 16.40 1.66
N ALA A 129 -5.40 15.81 2.84
CA ALA A 129 -4.31 15.51 3.77
C ALA A 129 -3.35 14.45 3.21
N PHE A 130 -3.89 13.38 2.61
CA PHE A 130 -3.12 12.33 1.94
C PHE A 130 -2.26 12.90 0.80
N ILE A 131 -2.86 13.66 -0.12
CA ILE A 131 -2.16 14.27 -1.26
C ILE A 131 -1.09 15.25 -0.78
N ARG A 132 -1.38 16.08 0.22
CA ARG A 132 -0.37 16.97 0.84
C ARG A 132 0.77 16.19 1.50
N LYS A 133 0.47 15.09 2.20
CA LYS A 133 1.48 14.23 2.82
C LYS A 133 2.36 13.59 1.76
N LEU A 134 1.79 13.15 0.63
CA LEU A 134 2.54 12.62 -0.50
C LEU A 134 3.43 13.70 -1.14
N MET A 135 2.89 14.88 -1.45
CA MET A 135 3.66 16.00 -2.01
C MET A 135 4.78 16.45 -1.07
N SER A 136 4.56 16.48 0.25
CA SER A 136 5.59 16.88 1.22
C SER A 136 6.83 15.99 1.24
N LYS A 137 6.76 14.79 0.64
CA LYS A 137 7.91 13.89 0.50
C LYS A 137 8.83 14.27 -0.66
N CYS A 138 8.37 15.06 -1.65
CA CYS A 138 9.16 15.40 -2.83
C CYS A 138 9.14 16.88 -3.23
N LEU A 139 8.23 17.68 -2.68
CA LEU A 139 8.06 19.10 -2.98
C LEU A 139 8.32 19.98 -1.75
N LYS A 140 8.83 21.19 -1.99
CA LYS A 140 8.97 22.23 -0.98
C LYS A 140 7.57 22.65 -0.50
N PRO A 141 7.35 22.87 0.82
CA PRO A 141 6.05 23.28 1.33
C PRO A 141 5.47 24.53 0.65
N ALA A 142 6.33 25.47 0.23
CA ALA A 142 5.93 26.69 -0.47
C ALA A 142 5.14 26.41 -1.76
N ALA A 143 5.40 25.29 -2.45
CA ALA A 143 4.78 24.97 -3.73
C ALA A 143 3.28 24.63 -3.62
N PHE A 144 2.83 24.10 -2.48
CA PHE A 144 1.47 23.55 -2.33
C PHE A 144 0.73 24.00 -1.05
N ARG A 145 1.30 24.96 -0.30
CA ARG A 145 0.66 25.50 0.92
C ARG A 145 -0.56 26.36 0.61
N THR A 146 -0.41 27.24 -0.38
CA THR A 146 -1.44 28.23 -0.79
C THR A 146 -2.02 27.91 -2.17
N THR A 147 -1.32 27.10 -2.95
CA THR A 147 -1.73 26.65 -4.28
C THR A 147 -2.84 25.61 -4.18
N ARG A 148 -3.80 25.65 -5.10
CA ARG A 148 -4.77 24.57 -5.29
C ARG A 148 -3.99 23.30 -5.63
N LEU A 149 -4.28 22.20 -4.93
CA LEU A 149 -3.48 20.97 -5.02
C LEU A 149 -3.45 20.43 -6.46
N GLU A 150 -4.54 20.64 -7.18
CA GLU A 150 -4.81 20.26 -8.56
C GLU A 150 -3.91 21.01 -9.55
N SER A 151 -3.49 22.22 -9.20
CA SER A 151 -2.69 23.11 -10.05
C SER A 151 -1.20 23.15 -9.71
N VAL A 152 -0.74 22.33 -8.76
CA VAL A 152 0.67 22.28 -8.39
C VAL A 152 1.47 21.69 -9.55
N ASP A 153 2.40 22.46 -10.10
CA ASP A 153 3.34 21.96 -11.10
C ASP A 153 4.37 21.03 -10.44
N LEU A 154 4.29 19.75 -10.80
CA LEU A 154 5.17 18.70 -10.29
C LEU A 154 6.51 18.65 -11.02
N GLN A 155 6.62 19.25 -12.21
CA GLN A 155 7.82 19.24 -13.05
C GLN A 155 8.73 20.44 -12.81
N ASP A 156 8.20 21.52 -12.23
CA ASP A 156 8.98 22.68 -11.83
C ASP A 156 10.05 22.30 -10.78
N GLN A 157 11.32 22.40 -11.19
CA GLN A 157 12.46 22.09 -10.32
C GLN A 157 12.55 23.02 -9.11
N GLU A 158 12.08 24.25 -9.21
CA GLU A 158 12.07 25.19 -8.08
C GLU A 158 11.10 24.75 -6.99
N ASN A 159 10.05 24.02 -7.36
CA ASN A 159 9.09 23.45 -6.41
C ASN A 159 9.55 22.15 -5.78
N GLN A 160 10.52 21.46 -6.39
CA GLN A 160 10.98 20.15 -5.92
C GLN A 160 12.02 20.26 -4.79
N LEU A 161 11.96 19.34 -3.83
CA LEU A 161 13.03 19.14 -2.85
C LEU A 161 14.28 18.60 -3.56
N PRO A 162 15.51 18.92 -3.10
CA PRO A 162 16.71 18.22 -3.54
C PRO A 162 16.67 16.74 -3.11
N ASP A 163 17.38 15.88 -3.84
CA ASP A 163 17.42 14.41 -3.62
C ASP A 163 17.76 14.04 -2.15
N THR A 164 18.67 14.79 -1.53
CA THR A 164 19.08 14.60 -0.13
C THR A 164 17.95 14.88 0.88
N GLN A 165 16.98 15.70 0.51
CA GLN A 165 15.87 16.11 1.37
C GLN A 165 14.57 15.35 1.10
N LEU A 166 14.54 14.40 0.15
CA LEU A 166 13.37 13.58 -0.09
C LEU A 166 12.89 12.87 1.18
N GLY A 167 11.56 12.76 1.34
CA GLY A 167 10.88 12.14 2.46
C GLY A 167 10.85 10.61 2.38
N ILE A 168 12.01 9.99 2.27
CA ILE A 168 12.20 8.52 2.10
C ILE A 168 12.27 7.74 3.43
N GLY A 169 12.15 8.43 4.57
CA GLY A 169 12.24 7.83 5.92
C GLY A 169 13.62 8.00 6.58
N LEU A 170 13.64 8.19 7.90
CA LEU A 170 14.89 8.41 8.66
C LEU A 170 15.78 7.17 8.68
N THR A 171 15.18 5.99 8.90
CA THR A 171 15.92 4.72 8.91
C THR A 171 16.54 4.44 7.54
N THR A 172 15.79 4.64 6.46
CA THR A 172 16.28 4.54 5.07
C THR A 172 17.50 5.45 4.84
N LYS A 173 17.41 6.73 5.24
CA LYS A 173 18.52 7.68 5.11
C LYS A 173 19.74 7.26 5.94
N SER A 174 19.52 6.84 7.17
CA SER A 174 20.60 6.43 8.08
C SER A 174 21.31 5.19 7.56
N THR A 175 20.57 4.21 7.03
CA THR A 175 21.15 3.01 6.38
C THR A 175 21.93 3.37 5.13
N LEU A 176 21.43 4.28 4.28
CA LEU A 176 22.16 4.76 3.11
C LEU A 176 23.48 5.44 3.47
N ILE A 177 23.47 6.30 4.49
CA ILE A 177 24.69 6.96 4.98
C ILE A 177 25.68 5.92 5.48
N ARG A 178 25.23 4.96 6.29
CA ARG A 178 26.08 3.86 6.79
C ARG A 178 26.71 3.04 5.65
N LEU A 179 25.93 2.69 4.63
CA LEU A 179 26.44 1.93 3.48
C LEU A 179 27.44 2.74 2.64
N HIS A 180 27.22 4.04 2.53
CA HIS A 180 28.16 4.94 1.86
C HIS A 180 29.48 5.09 2.64
N GLU A 181 29.40 5.23 3.97
CA GLU A 181 30.57 5.31 4.84
C GLU A 181 31.38 4.01 4.88
N ALA A 182 30.73 2.86 4.72
CA ALA A 182 31.36 1.55 4.68
C ALA A 182 31.98 1.19 3.30
N ASP A 183 31.86 2.05 2.29
CA ASP A 183 32.19 1.78 0.87
C ASP A 183 31.49 0.52 0.31
N GLU A 184 30.40 0.09 0.96
CA GLU A 184 29.58 -1.06 0.58
C GLU A 184 28.55 -0.68 -0.51
N SER A 185 28.43 0.62 -0.83
CA SER A 185 27.61 1.11 -1.93
C SER A 185 28.34 2.20 -2.72
N PRO A 186 28.58 2.01 -4.03
CA PRO A 186 29.15 3.06 -4.85
C PRO A 186 28.20 4.27 -4.88
N SER A 187 28.74 5.48 -4.80
CA SER A 187 27.99 6.75 -4.79
C SER A 187 26.95 6.89 -5.91
N GLY A 188 27.13 6.17 -7.02
CA GLY A 188 26.18 6.05 -8.12
C GLY A 188 24.84 5.41 -7.73
N ASP A 189 24.82 4.49 -6.76
CA ASP A 189 23.62 3.73 -6.39
C ASP A 189 22.68 4.49 -5.45
N VAL A 190 23.23 5.29 -4.53
CA VAL A 190 22.46 6.25 -3.72
C VAL A 190 21.74 7.26 -4.62
N THR A 191 22.43 7.73 -5.66
CA THR A 191 21.86 8.64 -6.65
C THR A 191 20.75 7.97 -7.47
N LYS A 192 20.95 6.71 -7.89
CA LYS A 192 19.92 5.93 -8.60
C LYS A 192 18.69 5.71 -7.72
N LEU A 193 18.86 5.39 -6.44
CA LEU A 193 17.77 5.22 -5.50
C LEU A 193 16.98 6.52 -5.32
N ASN A 194 17.65 7.64 -5.05
CA ASN A 194 16.96 8.92 -4.86
C ASN A 194 16.17 9.32 -6.11
N LYS A 195 16.74 9.10 -7.31
CA LYS A 195 16.02 9.28 -8.58
C LYS A 195 14.84 8.34 -8.73
N ALA A 196 14.98 7.07 -8.33
CA ALA A 196 13.89 6.10 -8.37
C ALA A 196 12.77 6.45 -7.38
N ALA A 197 13.12 6.84 -6.14
CA ALA A 197 12.19 7.29 -5.11
C ALA A 197 11.46 8.56 -5.55
N ARG A 198 12.15 9.53 -6.13
CA ARG A 198 11.53 10.73 -6.73
C ARG A 198 10.57 10.35 -7.84
N GLY A 199 11.02 9.54 -8.81
CA GLY A 199 10.18 9.09 -9.92
C GLY A 199 8.93 8.37 -9.44
N PHE A 200 9.06 7.50 -8.44
CA PHE A 200 7.94 6.86 -7.78
C PHE A 200 6.99 7.88 -7.13
N LEU A 201 7.48 8.77 -6.27
CA LEU A 201 6.66 9.77 -5.57
C LEU A 201 5.93 10.71 -6.52
N LEU A 202 6.59 11.17 -7.60
CA LEU A 202 5.99 12.03 -8.61
C LEU A 202 4.92 11.29 -9.41
N ARG A 203 5.18 10.04 -9.84
CA ARG A 203 4.16 9.21 -10.52
C ARG A 203 2.96 8.94 -9.64
N GLN A 204 3.18 8.56 -8.37
CA GLN A 204 2.09 8.35 -7.43
C GLN A 204 1.28 9.63 -7.22
N ARG A 205 1.93 10.80 -7.16
CA ARG A 205 1.22 12.07 -7.08
C ARG A 205 0.45 12.39 -8.37
N GLN A 206 1.04 12.19 -9.55
CA GLN A 206 0.37 12.39 -10.84
C GLN A 206 -0.91 11.55 -10.91
N ASN A 207 -0.85 10.30 -10.46
CA ASN A 207 -1.98 9.38 -10.50
C ASN A 207 -2.97 9.55 -9.34
N SER A 208 -2.65 10.36 -8.33
CA SER A 208 -3.52 10.67 -7.19
C SER A 208 -4.26 11.99 -7.43
N HIS A 209 -5.12 12.07 -8.45
CA HIS A 209 -5.86 13.30 -8.73
C HIS A 209 -6.85 13.59 -7.60
N VAL A 210 -6.78 14.81 -7.07
CA VAL A 210 -7.83 15.29 -6.16
C VAL A 210 -9.17 15.23 -6.89
N ASP A 211 -9.16 15.48 -8.21
CA ASP A 211 -10.33 15.49 -9.10
C ASP A 211 -11.09 14.17 -9.17
N ASP A 212 -10.45 13.02 -8.97
CA ASP A 212 -11.12 11.72 -8.99
C ASP A 212 -12.03 11.55 -7.75
N VAL A 213 -11.57 12.01 -6.59
CA VAL A 213 -12.41 12.06 -5.38
C VAL A 213 -13.28 13.32 -5.35
N LEU A 214 -12.83 14.43 -5.94
CA LEU A 214 -13.65 15.63 -6.07
C LEU A 214 -14.78 15.40 -7.07
N TYR A 215 -14.68 14.56 -8.08
CA TYR A 215 -15.83 14.22 -8.92
C TYR A 215 -16.93 13.62 -8.04
N PHE A 216 -16.58 12.69 -7.15
CA PHE A 216 -17.52 12.13 -6.17
C PHE A 216 -18.00 13.19 -5.15
N VAL A 217 -17.07 13.88 -4.48
CA VAL A 217 -17.39 14.90 -3.47
C VAL A 217 -18.11 16.13 -4.05
N GLN A 218 -17.91 16.49 -5.32
CA GLN A 218 -18.57 17.60 -6.04
C GLN A 218 -19.88 17.16 -6.66
N ARG A 219 -20.00 15.92 -7.15
CA ARG A 219 -21.28 15.34 -7.58
C ARG A 219 -22.22 15.16 -6.39
N TYR A 220 -21.65 14.87 -5.23
CA TYR A 220 -22.35 14.74 -3.95
C TYR A 220 -22.04 15.88 -2.98
N LYS A 221 -21.76 17.08 -3.50
CA LYS A 221 -21.40 18.27 -2.70
C LYS A 221 -22.48 18.62 -1.67
N HIS A 222 -23.72 18.29 -1.97
CA HIS A 222 -24.86 18.46 -1.08
C HIS A 222 -24.84 17.55 0.16
N LEU A 223 -24.04 16.47 0.18
CA LEU A 223 -23.82 15.62 1.35
C LEU A 223 -22.89 16.28 2.39
N LEU A 224 -22.20 17.35 2.02
CA LEU A 224 -21.22 18.05 2.85
C LEU A 224 -21.25 19.56 2.64
N PRO A 225 -21.48 20.32 3.71
CA PRO A 225 -22.78 20.61 4.30
C PRO A 225 -23.70 21.42 3.34
N PHE A 226 -24.98 21.01 3.27
CA PHE A 226 -26.22 21.82 3.06
C PHE A 226 -26.64 22.37 1.67
N GLU A 227 -26.95 21.54 0.66
CA GLU A 227 -27.73 22.04 -0.50
C GLU A 227 -28.91 21.16 -1.03
N ASP A 228 -28.94 19.82 -0.89
CA ASP A 228 -30.11 18.98 -1.28
C ASP A 228 -30.31 17.74 -0.36
N PRO A 229 -31.37 17.71 0.48
CA PRO A 229 -31.65 16.60 1.39
C PRO A 229 -31.95 15.24 0.71
N ARG A 230 -32.47 15.19 -0.52
CA ARG A 230 -32.99 13.93 -1.10
C ARG A 230 -31.93 13.00 -1.68
N GLU A 231 -30.79 13.55 -2.06
CA GLU A 231 -29.62 12.78 -2.48
C GLU A 231 -28.80 12.34 -1.27
N GLN A 232 -28.88 13.11 -0.18
CA GLN A 232 -28.39 12.74 1.14
C GLN A 232 -29.11 11.56 1.73
N ASP A 233 -30.43 11.60 1.75
CA ASP A 233 -31.22 10.48 2.24
C ASP A 233 -30.90 9.22 1.41
N ARG A 234 -30.75 9.32 0.08
CA ARG A 234 -30.44 8.14 -0.76
C ARG A 234 -29.09 7.47 -0.45
N ILE A 235 -27.99 8.22 -0.33
CA ILE A 235 -26.69 7.61 0.01
C ILE A 235 -26.67 7.16 1.46
N TRP A 236 -27.33 7.90 2.35
CA TRP A 236 -27.47 7.51 3.74
C TRP A 236 -28.30 6.22 3.89
N ASP A 237 -29.38 6.08 3.13
CA ASP A 237 -30.23 4.90 3.08
C ASP A 237 -29.49 3.72 2.46
N GLU A 238 -28.80 3.89 1.32
CA GLU A 238 -27.92 2.86 0.75
C GLU A 238 -26.85 2.42 1.77
N PHE A 239 -26.32 3.35 2.57
CA PHE A 239 -25.33 3.06 3.60
C PHE A 239 -25.92 2.35 4.81
N LEU A 240 -27.09 2.78 5.30
CA LEU A 240 -27.81 2.11 6.37
C LEU A 240 -28.20 0.70 5.95
N GLU A 241 -28.69 0.52 4.72
CA GLU A 241 -28.95 -0.81 4.16
C GLU A 241 -27.67 -1.66 4.11
N TYR A 242 -26.55 -1.11 3.67
CA TYR A 242 -25.26 -1.81 3.71
C TYR A 242 -24.85 -2.20 5.14
N GLN A 243 -25.05 -1.32 6.12
CA GLN A 243 -24.75 -1.60 7.53
C GLN A 243 -25.69 -2.64 8.16
N MET A 244 -26.92 -2.74 7.67
CA MET A 244 -27.88 -3.74 8.11
C MET A 244 -27.69 -5.09 7.40
N LEU A 245 -26.76 -5.20 6.45
CA LEU A 245 -26.40 -6.50 5.88
C LEU A 245 -25.79 -7.37 6.97
N GLU A 246 -26.39 -8.52 7.20
CA GLU A 246 -25.79 -9.58 7.98
C GLU A 246 -24.72 -10.29 7.14
N GLU A 247 -23.77 -10.96 7.79
CA GLU A 247 -22.75 -11.74 7.05
C GLU A 247 -23.40 -12.75 6.09
N THR A 248 -24.56 -13.29 6.45
CA THR A 248 -25.34 -14.23 5.63
C THR A 248 -25.97 -13.60 4.38
N ASP A 249 -26.09 -12.29 4.31
CA ASP A 249 -26.62 -11.60 3.13
C ASP A 249 -25.60 -11.55 1.99
N ILE A 250 -24.33 -11.75 2.30
CA ILE A 250 -23.25 -11.86 1.34
C ILE A 250 -22.84 -13.34 1.25
N PRO A 251 -22.76 -13.95 0.05
CA PRO A 251 -22.46 -15.37 -0.05
C PRO A 251 -21.14 -15.75 0.62
N ASP A 252 -21.12 -16.88 1.36
CA ASP A 252 -19.92 -17.41 2.00
C ASP A 252 -18.70 -17.50 1.07
N MET A 253 -18.91 -17.77 -0.22
CA MET A 253 -17.84 -17.81 -1.21
C MET A 253 -17.15 -16.45 -1.39
N VAL A 254 -17.90 -15.35 -1.27
CA VAL A 254 -17.36 -13.98 -1.32
C VAL A 254 -16.55 -13.70 -0.07
N TRP A 255 -17.06 -14.03 1.12
CA TRP A 255 -16.30 -13.88 2.37
C TRP A 255 -15.04 -14.72 2.39
N LYS A 256 -15.12 -15.98 1.99
CA LYS A 256 -13.96 -16.88 1.86
C LYS A 256 -12.96 -16.37 0.82
N GLY A 257 -13.44 -15.79 -0.28
CA GLY A 257 -12.58 -15.17 -1.30
C GLY A 257 -11.97 -13.83 -0.85
N ALA A 258 -12.67 -13.10 0.02
CA ALA A 258 -12.21 -11.87 0.63
C ALA A 258 -11.24 -12.12 1.79
N LEU A 259 -11.33 -13.28 2.45
CA LEU A 259 -10.50 -13.60 3.60
C LEU A 259 -9.02 -13.61 3.23
N VAL A 260 -8.29 -12.65 3.78
CA VAL A 260 -6.85 -12.55 3.69
C VAL A 260 -6.29 -13.09 4.98
N SER A 261 -5.70 -14.28 4.88
CA SER A 261 -4.93 -14.86 5.98
C SER A 261 -3.47 -14.44 5.81
N VAL A 262 -2.96 -13.79 6.85
CA VAL A 262 -1.61 -13.26 6.90
C VAL A 262 -0.88 -13.97 8.05
N GLY A 263 -0.45 -15.21 7.77
CA GLY A 263 0.08 -16.16 8.76
C GLY A 263 -1.03 -16.89 9.53
N GLU A 264 -0.70 -17.41 10.71
CA GLU A 264 -1.63 -18.20 11.54
C GLU A 264 -2.59 -17.35 12.39
N GLU A 265 -2.25 -16.09 12.69
CA GLU A 265 -2.95 -15.29 13.72
C GLU A 265 -3.69 -14.04 13.19
N GLU A 266 -3.35 -13.52 12.00
CA GLU A 266 -3.96 -12.29 11.46
C GLU A 266 -4.84 -12.60 10.26
N GLN A 267 -6.15 -12.39 10.42
CA GLN A 267 -7.14 -12.52 9.36
C GLN A 267 -7.91 -11.21 9.20
N PHE A 268 -8.10 -10.78 7.95
CA PHE A 268 -8.96 -9.66 7.62
C PHE A 268 -9.64 -9.89 6.28
N HIS A 269 -10.77 -9.23 6.04
CA HIS A 269 -11.46 -9.29 4.76
C HIS A 269 -10.97 -8.18 3.81
N GLY A 270 -10.46 -8.57 2.66
CA GLY A 270 -10.17 -7.68 1.54
C GLY A 270 -11.48 -7.15 0.97
N MET A 271 -11.75 -5.88 1.26
CA MET A 271 -12.99 -5.21 0.85
C MET A 271 -13.16 -5.13 -0.67
N ASP A 272 -12.10 -5.32 -1.46
CA ASP A 272 -12.14 -5.39 -2.92
C ASP A 272 -12.99 -6.53 -3.45
N MET A 273 -12.91 -7.71 -2.82
CA MET A 273 -13.73 -8.84 -3.21
C MET A 273 -15.18 -8.68 -2.77
N VAL A 274 -15.38 -8.13 -1.58
CA VAL A 274 -16.72 -7.85 -1.03
C VAL A 274 -17.43 -6.82 -1.90
N TRP A 275 -16.78 -5.70 -2.20
CA TRP A 275 -17.38 -4.65 -3.02
C TRP A 275 -17.46 -5.02 -4.50
N ALA A 276 -16.58 -5.86 -5.04
CA ALA A 276 -16.78 -6.43 -6.37
C ALA A 276 -18.11 -7.19 -6.46
N HIS A 277 -18.51 -7.89 -5.39
CA HIS A 277 -19.84 -8.48 -5.30
C HIS A 277 -20.94 -7.41 -5.16
N LEU A 278 -20.83 -6.52 -4.16
CA LEU A 278 -21.85 -5.50 -3.85
C LEU A 278 -22.14 -4.56 -5.04
N THR A 279 -21.12 -4.26 -5.86
CA THR A 279 -21.28 -3.43 -7.08
C THR A 279 -22.18 -4.06 -8.13
N THR A 280 -22.32 -5.38 -8.13
CA THR A 280 -23.19 -6.12 -9.05
C THR A 280 -24.48 -6.60 -8.39
N GLN A 281 -24.61 -6.40 -7.08
CA GLN A 281 -25.75 -6.85 -6.31
C GLN A 281 -26.99 -6.04 -6.70
N LYS A 282 -28.10 -6.76 -6.93
CA LYS A 282 -29.37 -6.15 -7.30
C LYS A 282 -30.34 -6.23 -6.14
N SER A 283 -31.07 -5.15 -5.91
CA SER A 283 -32.18 -5.12 -4.96
C SER A 283 -33.20 -6.17 -5.38
N ARG A 284 -33.54 -7.07 -4.45
CA ARG A 284 -34.56 -8.11 -4.67
C ARG A 284 -35.95 -7.53 -4.96
N VAL A 285 -36.18 -6.27 -4.55
CA VAL A 285 -37.45 -5.57 -4.71
C VAL A 285 -37.53 -4.86 -6.05
N THR A 286 -36.48 -4.14 -6.45
CA THR A 286 -36.52 -3.25 -7.63
C THR A 286 -35.82 -3.82 -8.86
N GLY A 287 -34.99 -4.87 -8.71
CA GLY A 287 -34.18 -5.45 -9.78
C GLY A 287 -33.05 -4.55 -10.31
N LYS A 288 -32.88 -3.36 -9.72
CA LYS A 288 -31.79 -2.42 -10.01
C LYS A 288 -30.61 -2.69 -9.09
N GLU A 289 -29.46 -2.09 -9.40
CA GLU A 289 -28.29 -2.07 -8.51
C GLU A 289 -28.72 -1.65 -7.09
N GLN A 290 -28.28 -2.40 -6.09
CA GLN A 290 -28.67 -2.19 -4.70
C GLN A 290 -27.93 -1.01 -4.08
N PHE A 291 -26.66 -0.82 -4.46
CA PHE A 291 -25.79 0.23 -3.92
C PHE A 291 -25.12 1.05 -5.02
N PRO A 292 -25.86 1.61 -6.00
CA PRO A 292 -25.26 2.24 -7.19
C PRO A 292 -24.34 3.41 -6.83
N SER A 293 -24.72 4.22 -5.84
CA SER A 293 -23.98 5.41 -5.44
C SER A 293 -22.74 5.05 -4.62
N LEU A 294 -22.90 4.14 -3.66
CA LEU A 294 -21.79 3.60 -2.85
C LEU A 294 -20.76 2.82 -3.68
N SER A 295 -21.23 2.02 -4.64
CA SER A 295 -20.39 1.21 -5.53
C SER A 295 -19.52 2.07 -6.44
N TYR A 296 -20.07 3.18 -6.95
CA TYR A 296 -19.31 4.13 -7.75
C TYR A 296 -18.20 4.83 -6.93
N ALA A 297 -18.47 5.14 -5.66
CA ALA A 297 -17.48 5.67 -4.72
C ALA A 297 -16.31 4.70 -4.58
N TYR A 298 -16.63 3.44 -4.27
CA TYR A 298 -15.66 2.38 -4.02
C TYR A 298 -14.75 2.13 -5.23
N LEU A 299 -15.34 1.96 -6.43
CA LEU A 299 -14.60 1.67 -7.66
C LEU A 299 -13.64 2.80 -8.05
N THR A 300 -14.03 4.05 -7.83
CA THR A 300 -13.17 5.22 -8.09
C THR A 300 -11.92 5.21 -7.20
N LEU A 301 -12.05 4.76 -5.96
CA LEU A 301 -10.94 4.68 -5.01
C LEU A 301 -10.05 3.46 -5.26
N MET A 302 -10.62 2.32 -5.66
CA MET A 302 -9.83 1.15 -6.05
C MET A 302 -8.98 1.38 -7.30
N ARG A 303 -9.46 2.22 -8.24
CA ARG A 303 -8.65 2.66 -9.39
C ARG A 303 -7.40 3.42 -8.97
N MET A 304 -7.42 4.10 -7.82
CA MET A 304 -6.22 4.74 -7.23
C MET A 304 -5.23 3.74 -6.65
N GLN A 305 -5.66 2.51 -6.34
CA GLN A 305 -4.81 1.43 -5.81
C GLN A 305 -4.21 0.56 -6.91
N ASN A 306 -4.93 0.30 -8.02
CA ASN A 306 -4.51 -0.64 -9.07
C ASN A 306 -3.47 -0.09 -10.08
N GLN A 307 -3.02 1.16 -9.95
CA GLN A 307 -2.05 1.76 -10.89
C GLN A 307 -0.61 1.81 -10.35
N SER A 308 -0.31 1.12 -9.25
CA SER A 308 1.06 0.92 -8.76
C SER A 308 1.81 -0.21 -9.46
N SER A 309 1.10 -1.07 -10.20
CA SER A 309 1.64 -2.31 -10.80
C SER A 309 1.83 -2.23 -12.33
N GLN A 310 1.84 -1.01 -12.91
CA GLN A 310 2.20 -0.76 -14.32
C GLN A 310 3.38 0.22 -14.44
#